data_AF-A0A965K965-F1
#
_entry.id   AF-A0A965K965-F1
#
_cell.length_a   1.000
_cell.length_b   1.000
_cell.length_c   1.000
_cell.angle_alpha   90.00
_cell.angle_beta   90.00
_cell.angle_gamma   90.00
#
_symmetry.space_group_name_H-M   'P 1'
#
loop_
_entity.id
_entity.type
_entity.pdbx_description
1 polymer ?
#
loop_
_entity_poly.entity_id
_entity_poly.type
_entity_poly.pdbx_seq_one_letter_code
_entity_poly.pdbx_strand_id
1 'polypeptide(L)'
;MPHDADVAFLDTLLASDILPDRVIRWGIRRLLRQRLEEVRASSPAERQKNVAQFAQKLRSLPVAVETKAANEQHYEVPAAFYKLCLGPRLKYSSCYYESGRESL
;
A
#
# COMPACT_ATOMS: atom_id res chain seq x y z
N MET A 1 9.28 -18.70 -14.57
CA MET A 1 8.91 -17.39 -14.02
C MET A 1 9.54 -16.32 -14.91
N PRO A 2 8.78 -15.69 -15.83
CA PRO A 2 9.29 -14.58 -16.66
C PRO A 2 9.20 -13.21 -15.96
N HIS A 3 8.82 -13.17 -14.68
CA HIS A 3 8.34 -11.98 -14.00
C HIS A 3 9.43 -11.09 -13.36
N ASP A 4 10.65 -11.62 -13.18
CA ASP A 4 11.67 -10.95 -12.34
C ASP A 4 12.42 -9.83 -13.09
N ALA A 5 12.67 -10.01 -14.39
CA ALA A 5 13.40 -9.02 -15.20
C ALA A 5 12.56 -7.76 -15.47
N ASP A 6 11.27 -7.92 -15.72
CA ASP A 6 10.34 -6.80 -15.97
C ASP A 6 10.14 -5.95 -14.71
N VAL A 7 10.09 -6.59 -13.53
CA VAL A 7 9.99 -5.90 -12.24
C VAL A 7 11.28 -5.12 -11.96
N ALA A 8 12.45 -5.74 -12.16
CA ALA A 8 13.74 -5.08 -11.98
C ALA A 8 13.93 -3.86 -12.91
N PHE A 9 13.45 -3.94 -14.15
CA PHE A 9 13.48 -2.80 -15.09
C PHE A 9 12.56 -1.66 -14.65
N LEU A 10 11.32 -1.97 -14.26
CA LEU A 10 10.37 -0.97 -13.77
C LEU A 10 10.86 -0.30 -12.49
N ASP A 11 11.46 -1.05 -11.57
CA ASP A 11 12.04 -0.50 -10.34
C ASP A 11 13.19 0.46 -10.65
N THR A 12 14.07 0.11 -11.60
CA THR A 12 15.14 1.00 -12.07
C THR A 12 14.59 2.29 -12.65
N LEU A 13 13.50 2.19 -13.42
CA LEU A 13 12.86 3.33 -14.06
C LEU A 13 12.18 4.26 -13.04
N LEU A 14 11.57 3.69 -12.00
CA LEU A 14 10.98 4.45 -10.90
C LEU A 14 12.06 5.12 -10.03
N ALA A 15 13.13 4.39 -9.70
CA ALA A 15 14.22 4.90 -8.87
C ALA A 15 15.03 6.02 -9.54
N SER A 16 15.02 6.08 -10.88
CA SER A 16 15.70 7.13 -11.65
C SER A 16 14.91 8.43 -11.77
N ASP A 17 13.67 8.51 -11.25
CA ASP A 17 12.83 9.71 -11.23
C ASP A 17 12.55 10.33 -12.62
N ILE A 18 12.63 9.52 -13.69
CA ILE A 18 12.44 10.01 -15.06
C ILE A 18 10.98 9.90 -15.55
N LEU A 19 10.11 9.25 -14.76
CA LEU A 19 8.72 9.03 -15.13
C LEU A 19 7.82 10.20 -14.69
N PRO A 20 7.04 10.81 -15.61
CA PRO A 20 6.07 11.81 -15.22
C PRO A 20 5.03 11.27 -14.24
N ASP A 21 4.65 12.09 -13.27
CA ASP A 21 3.63 11.80 -12.25
C ASP A 21 2.33 11.19 -12.81
N ARG A 22 1.90 11.67 -13.98
CA ARG A 22 0.70 11.17 -14.67
C ARG A 22 0.82 9.71 -15.09
N VAL A 23 2.01 9.28 -15.51
CA VAL A 23 2.31 7.90 -15.92
C VAL A 23 2.32 6.99 -14.69
N ILE A 24 2.99 7.41 -13.61
CA ILE A 24 3.01 6.68 -12.33
C ILE A 24 1.57 6.48 -11.83
N ARG A 25 0.76 7.56 -11.79
CA ARG A 25 -0.65 7.49 -11.38
C ARG A 25 -1.49 6.60 -12.29
N TRP A 26 -1.22 6.55 -13.60
CA TRP A 26 -1.91 5.64 -14.51
C TRP A 26 -1.57 4.17 -14.18
N GLY A 27 -0.28 3.86 -13.97
CA GLY A 27 0.19 2.52 -13.61
C GLY A 27 -0.44 2.02 -12.31
N ILE A 28 -0.42 2.85 -11.25
CA ILE A 28 -1.06 2.56 -9.97
C ILE A 28 -2.55 2.25 -10.17
N ARG A 29 -3.29 3.09 -10.90
CA ARG A 29 -4.72 2.86 -11.14
C ARG A 29 -4.99 1.58 -11.94
N ARG A 30 -4.09 1.20 -12.86
CA ARG A 30 -4.20 -0.07 -13.59
C ARG A 30 -4.03 -1.27 -12.64
N LEU A 31 -3.01 -1.26 -11.79
CA LEU A 31 -2.76 -2.31 -10.81
C LEU A 31 -3.91 -2.43 -9.79
N LEU A 32 -4.44 -1.28 -9.32
CA LEU A 32 -5.61 -1.26 -8.44
C LEU A 32 -6.85 -1.86 -9.12
N ARG A 33 -7.13 -1.54 -10.40
CA ARG A 33 -8.24 -2.15 -11.14
C ARG A 33 -8.08 -3.66 -11.29
N GLN A 34 -6.88 -4.11 -11.65
CA GLN A 34 -6.59 -5.54 -11.74
C GLN A 34 -6.86 -6.23 -10.40
N ARG A 35 -6.35 -5.66 -9.30
CA ARG A 35 -6.58 -6.21 -7.96
C ARG A 35 -8.04 -6.23 -7.58
N LEU A 36 -8.80 -5.19 -7.92
CA LEU A 36 -10.24 -5.12 -7.66
C LEU A 36 -10.99 -6.24 -8.39
N GLU A 37 -10.66 -6.54 -9.64
CA GLU A 37 -11.26 -7.65 -10.37
C GLU A 37 -10.84 -9.02 -9.81
N GLU A 38 -9.57 -9.19 -9.42
CA GLU A 38 -9.08 -10.44 -8.80
C GLU A 38 -9.82 -10.79 -7.50
N VAL A 39 -10.17 -9.78 -6.69
CA VAL A 39 -10.86 -9.99 -5.40
C VAL A 39 -12.37 -9.82 -5.48
N ARG A 40 -12.90 -9.54 -6.68
CA ARG A 40 -14.32 -9.33 -6.89
C ARG A 40 -15.08 -10.63 -6.68
N ALA A 41 -16.06 -10.60 -5.78
CA ALA A 41 -17.00 -11.70 -5.64
C ALA A 41 -18.16 -11.55 -6.64
N SER A 42 -18.65 -12.66 -7.16
CA SER A 42 -19.78 -12.70 -8.10
C SER A 42 -21.12 -12.51 -7.38
N SER A 43 -21.16 -12.70 -6.05
CA SER A 43 -22.35 -12.49 -5.23
C SER A 43 -22.01 -12.07 -3.79
N PRO A 44 -22.99 -11.47 -3.05
CA PRO A 44 -22.83 -11.19 -1.63
C PRO A 44 -22.53 -12.43 -0.79
N ALA A 45 -23.13 -13.58 -1.13
CA ALA A 45 -22.88 -14.85 -0.44
C ALA A 45 -21.44 -15.34 -0.63
N GLU A 46 -20.92 -15.24 -1.85
CA GLU A 46 -19.52 -15.56 -2.15
C GLU A 46 -18.57 -14.60 -1.42
N ARG A 47 -18.89 -13.30 -1.38
CA ARG A 47 -18.11 -12.33 -0.59
C ARG A 47 -18.04 -12.72 0.88
N GLN A 48 -19.17 -13.08 1.48
CA GLN A 48 -19.23 -13.51 2.89
C GLN A 48 -18.38 -14.76 3.12
N LYS A 49 -18.47 -15.74 2.21
CA LYS A 49 -17.65 -16.96 2.25
C LYS A 49 -16.15 -16.63 2.18
N ASN A 50 -15.73 -15.77 1.26
CA ASN A 50 -14.34 -15.37 1.07
C ASN A 50 -13.79 -14.68 2.32
N VAL A 51 -14.56 -13.78 2.93
CA VAL A 51 -14.19 -13.11 4.20
C VAL A 51 -14.06 -14.13 5.33
N ALA A 52 -15.02 -15.05 5.47
CA ALA A 52 -14.99 -16.07 6.52
C ALA A 52 -13.77 -17.01 6.37
N GLN A 53 -13.48 -17.46 5.15
CA GLN A 53 -12.31 -18.29 4.86
C GLN A 53 -11.00 -17.55 5.15
N PHE A 54 -10.90 -16.27 4.77
CA PHE A 54 -9.73 -15.45 5.09
C PHE A 54 -9.55 -15.26 6.60
N ALA A 55 -10.64 -14.97 7.33
CA ALA A 55 -10.61 -14.84 8.79
C ALA A 55 -10.18 -16.15 9.47
N GLN A 56 -10.68 -17.30 9.00
CA GLN A 56 -10.25 -18.61 9.51
C GLN A 56 -8.76 -18.85 9.28
N LYS A 57 -8.24 -18.50 8.09
CA LYS A 57 -6.81 -18.57 7.79
C LYS A 57 -5.99 -17.68 8.72
N LEU A 58 -6.41 -16.43 8.95
CA LEU A 58 -5.70 -15.52 9.86
C LEU A 58 -5.63 -16.06 11.29
N ARG A 59 -6.67 -16.74 11.77
CA ARG A 59 -6.69 -17.34 13.12
C ARG A 59 -5.64 -18.43 13.34
N SER A 60 -5.17 -19.07 12.29
CA SER A 60 -4.12 -20.09 12.38
C SER A 60 -2.71 -19.52 12.22
N LEU A 61 -2.56 -18.23 11.90
CA LEU A 61 -1.28 -17.57 11.75
C LEU A 61 -0.80 -16.99 13.10
N PRO A 62 0.52 -16.80 13.28
CA PRO A 62 1.02 -16.05 14.43
C PRO A 62 0.48 -14.62 14.40
N VAL A 63 0.47 -13.97 15.57
CA VAL A 63 0.00 -12.59 15.73
C VAL A 63 0.74 -11.62 14.80
N ALA A 64 2.02 -11.86 14.55
CA ALA A 64 2.82 -11.14 13.58
C ALA A 64 3.83 -12.08 12.91
N VAL A 65 4.04 -11.87 11.61
CA VAL A 65 5.06 -12.54 10.78
C VAL A 65 6.10 -11.47 10.42
N GLU A 66 7.38 -11.85 10.29
CA GLU A 66 8.48 -10.95 9.89
C GLU A 66 8.64 -9.68 10.77
N THR A 67 8.53 -9.82 12.08
CA THR A 67 8.59 -8.69 13.04
C THR A 67 9.89 -7.89 12.95
N LYS A 68 11.02 -8.53 12.65
CA LYS A 68 12.32 -7.86 12.50
C LYS A 68 12.37 -6.99 11.25
N ALA A 69 12.02 -7.55 10.09
CA ALA A 69 12.00 -6.82 8.82
C ALA A 69 11.00 -5.65 8.84
N ALA A 70 9.85 -5.83 9.51
CA ALA A 70 8.89 -4.75 9.69
C ALA A 70 9.47 -3.55 10.48
N ASN A 71 10.32 -3.80 11.49
CA ASN A 71 10.98 -2.73 12.25
C ASN A 71 12.06 -2.03 11.42
N GLU A 72 12.88 -2.79 10.68
CA GLU A 72 13.92 -2.27 9.79
C GLU A 72 13.34 -1.39 8.67
N GLN A 73 12.21 -1.79 8.08
CA GLN A 73 11.56 -1.06 6.98
C GLN A 73 10.74 0.17 7.43
N HIS A 74 10.50 0.38 8.73
CA HIS A 74 9.54 1.42 9.20
C HIS A 74 10.09 2.49 10.15
N TYR A 75 11.36 2.47 10.58
CA TYR A 75 11.82 3.44 11.60
C TYR A 75 13.22 4.06 11.43
N GLU A 76 13.93 3.81 10.33
CA GLU A 76 15.28 4.37 10.14
C GLU A 76 15.30 5.70 9.37
N VAL A 77 14.20 6.47 9.42
CA VAL A 77 14.17 7.81 8.84
C VAL A 77 14.37 8.86 9.95
N PRO A 78 15.31 9.81 9.79
CA PRO A 78 15.56 10.83 10.81
C PRO A 78 14.29 11.62 11.17
N ALA A 79 14.09 11.88 12.47
CA ALA A 79 12.94 12.66 12.96
C ALA A 79 12.76 14.03 12.27
N ALA A 80 13.87 14.64 11.80
CA ALA A 80 13.84 15.89 11.06
C ALA A 80 13.06 15.78 9.73
N PHE A 81 13.12 14.65 9.04
CA PHE A 81 12.38 14.43 7.79
C PHE A 81 10.86 14.47 8.02
N TYR A 82 10.36 13.85 9.09
CA TYR A 82 8.94 13.85 9.39
C TYR A 82 8.40 15.26 9.66
N LYS A 83 9.23 16.18 10.20
CA LYS A 83 8.85 17.59 10.36
C LYS A 83 8.72 18.34 9.03
N LEU A 84 9.30 17.84 7.94
CA LEU A 84 9.19 18.43 6.61
C LEU A 84 7.95 17.94 5.86
N CYS A 85 7.45 16.73 6.17
CA CYS A 85 6.41 16.07 5.37
C CYS A 85 5.07 15.86 6.11
N LEU A 86 5.06 15.90 7.45
CA LEU A 86 3.85 15.72 8.27
C LEU A 86 3.41 17.05 8.90
N GLY A 87 2.13 17.10 9.30
CA GLY A 87 1.59 18.25 10.05
C GLY A 87 2.18 18.39 11.47
N PRO A 88 1.81 19.44 12.23
CA PRO A 88 2.43 19.80 13.51
C PRO A 88 2.42 18.69 14.58
N ARG A 89 1.48 17.75 14.48
CA ARG A 89 1.32 16.62 15.41
C ARG A 89 2.07 15.36 14.96
N LEU A 90 2.81 15.41 13.85
CA LEU A 90 3.53 14.28 13.25
C LEU A 90 2.67 13.02 13.06
N LYS A 91 1.38 13.23 12.74
CA LYS A 91 0.42 12.13 12.59
C LYS A 91 0.70 11.38 11.30
N TYR A 92 1.19 10.14 11.42
CA TYR A 92 1.47 9.26 10.29
C TYR A 92 0.37 8.22 10.06
N SER A 93 -0.83 8.72 9.78
CA SER A 93 -2.02 7.95 9.40
C SER A 93 -3.07 8.87 8.78
N SER A 94 -4.11 8.32 8.14
CA SER A 94 -5.14 9.10 7.44
C SER A 94 -5.76 10.21 8.30
N CYS A 95 -5.82 11.43 7.75
CA CYS A 95 -6.52 12.57 8.34
C CYS A 95 -7.96 12.63 7.82
N TYR A 96 -8.84 13.24 8.61
CA TYR A 96 -10.22 13.54 8.22
C TYR A 96 -10.32 15.00 7.79
N TYR A 97 -10.80 15.22 6.58
CA TYR A 97 -10.99 16.54 5.96
C TYR A 97 -12.48 16.67 5.64
N GLU A 98 -13.23 17.39 6.47
CA GLU A 98 -14.70 17.48 6.34
C GLU A 98 -15.11 18.26 5.08
N SER A 99 -14.46 19.39 4.83
CA SER A 99 -14.72 20.27 3.69
C SER A 99 -13.72 20.08 2.54
N GLY A 100 -12.58 19.44 2.80
CA GLY A 100 -11.48 19.33 1.84
C GLY A 100 -10.67 20.62 1.67
N ARG A 101 -10.93 21.63 2.51
CA ARG A 101 -10.17 22.90 2.56
C ARG A 101 -9.23 22.98 3.76
N GLU A 102 -9.29 22.01 4.67
CA GLU A 102 -8.40 21.95 5.83
C GLU A 102 -6.96 21.61 5.37
N SER A 103 -5.96 22.14 6.08
CA SER A 103 -4.56 21.78 5.87
C SER A 103 -4.12 20.66 6.81
N LEU A 104 -2.90 20.16 6.59
CA LEU A 104 -2.18 19.33 7.57
C LEU A 104 -1.84 20.12 8.85
#